data_AF-A0A7K4FSP9-F1
#
_entry.id   AF-A0A7K4FSP9-F1
#
_cell.length_a   1.000
_cell.length_b   1.000
_cell.length_c   1.000
_cell.angle_alpha   90.00
_cell.angle_beta   90.00
_cell.angle_gamma   90.00
#
_symmetry.space_group_name_H-M   'P 1'
#
loop_
_entity.id
_entity.type
_entity.pdbx_description
1 polymer ?
#
loop_
_entity_poly.entity_id
_entity_poly.type
_entity_poly.pdbx_seq_one_letter_code
_entity_poly.pdbx_strand_id
1 'polypeptide(L)' 'MTEKKTYYNFEGIIIRQKKGRYYVCKLENVNADVRETYVAPLIDVIKSYEKLKMESGVWGYLPE' A
#
# COMPACT_ATOMS: atom_id res chain seq x y z
N MET A 1 24.13 6.30 11.67
CA MET A 1 23.06 5.63 12.43
C MET A 1 22.11 5.02 11.42
N THR A 2 22.15 3.71 11.27
CA THR A 2 21.43 2.99 10.22
C THR A 2 19.94 3.04 10.54
N GLU A 3 19.21 3.97 9.93
CA GLU A 3 17.75 3.99 9.97
C GLU A 3 17.28 2.61 9.52
N LYS A 4 16.81 1.76 10.46
CA LYS A 4 16.16 0.50 10.15
C LYS A 4 15.02 0.86 9.21
N LYS A 5 15.12 0.46 7.94
CA LYS A 5 14.04 0.65 6.96
C LYS A 5 12.81 -0.06 7.52
N THR A 6 11.90 0.69 8.12
CA THR A 6 10.61 0.18 8.55
C THR A 6 9.80 -0.03 7.28
N TYR A 7 9.64 -1.29 6.89
CA TYR A 7 8.72 -1.68 5.83
C TYR A 7 7.69 -2.64 6.42
N TYR A 8 6.44 -2.46 6.01
CA TYR A 8 5.35 -3.35 6.37
C TYR A 8 5.06 -4.25 5.16
N ASN A 9 4.93 -5.56 5.38
CA ASN A 9 4.58 -6.52 4.34
C ASN A 9 3.17 -7.07 4.61
N PHE A 10 2.30 -6.94 3.63
CA PHE A 10 0.93 -7.42 3.63
C PHE A 10 0.70 -8.24 2.37
N GLU A 11 0.87 -9.57 2.44
CA GLU A 11 0.52 -10.52 1.36
C GLU A 11 0.94 -10.07 -0.04
N GLY A 12 2.19 -9.62 -0.19
CA GLY A 12 2.72 -9.15 -1.46
C GLY A 12 2.56 -7.65 -1.73
N ILE A 13 2.05 -6.87 -0.77
CA ILE A 13 2.14 -5.41 -0.76
C ILE A 13 3.18 -4.98 0.27
N ILE A 14 4.11 -4.14 -0.13
CA ILE A 14 5.11 -3.53 0.74
C ILE A 14 4.79 -2.05 0.92
N ILE A 15 4.73 -1.58 2.15
CA ILE A 15 4.72 -0.14 2.46
C ILE A 15 6.11 0.26 2.93
N ARG A 16 6.77 1.16 2.19
CA ARG A 16 8.09 1.70 2.54
C ARG A 16 7.97 3.14 3.02
N GLN A 17 8.65 3.46 4.12
CA GLN A 17 8.88 4.84 4.52
C GLN A 17 10.16 5.38 3.89
N LYS A 18 10.10 6.56 3.26
CA LYS A 18 11.28 7.28 2.76
C LYS A 18 11.07 8.78 2.97
N LYS A 19 12.00 9.44 3.68
CA LYS A 19 11.94 10.88 3.99
C LYS A 19 10.58 11.32 4.57
N GLY A 20 10.04 10.56 5.52
CA GLY A 20 8.75 10.85 6.16
C GLY A 20 7.51 10.59 5.30
N ARG A 21 7.66 10.07 4.07
CA ARG A 21 6.55 9.69 3.20
C ARG A 21 6.44 8.18 3.08
N TYR A 22 5.21 7.68 3.01
CA TYR A 22 4.93 6.27 2.80
C TYR A 22 4.57 6.00 1.35
N TYR A 23 5.14 4.93 0.81
CA TYR A 23 4.98 4.49 -0.57
C TYR A 23 4.56 3.03 -0.58
N VAL A 24 3.66 2.70 -1.49
CA VAL A 24 3.14 1.35 -1.69
C VAL A 24 3.87 0.74 -2.88
N CYS A 25 4.45 -0.42 -2.66
CA CYS A 25 5.02 -1.27 -3.69
C CYS A 25 4.27 -2.61 -3.68
N LYS A 26 4.24 -3.29 -4.82
CA LYS A 26 3.75 -4.65 -4.96
C LYS A 26 4.92 -5.58 -5.24
N LEU A 27 4.96 -6.71 -4.57
CA LEU A 27 5.83 -7.82 -4.88
C LEU A 27 5.12 -8.69 -5.92
N GLU A 28 5.72 -8.83 -7.08
CA GLU A 28 5.25 -9.69 -8.14
C GLU A 28 6.28 -10.77 -8.39
N ASN A 29 5.83 -12.03 -8.44
CA ASN A 29 6.68 -13.16 -8.75
C ASN A 29 6.59 -13.43 -10.25
N VAL A 30 7.64 -13.09 -10.99
CA VAL A 30 7.71 -13.27 -12.45
C VAL A 30 8.82 -14.28 -12.72
N ASN A 31 8.47 -15.46 -13.24
CA ASN A 31 9.43 -16.53 -13.56
C ASN A 31 10.39 -16.87 -12.40
N ALA A 32 9.86 -17.05 -11.19
CA ALA A 32 10.61 -17.34 -9.97
C ALA A 32 11.51 -16.19 -9.44
N ASP A 33 11.43 -15.00 -10.04
CA ASP A 33 12.08 -13.78 -9.54
C ASP A 33 11.05 -12.87 -8.85
N VAL A 34 11.34 -12.49 -7.61
CA VAL A 34 10.49 -11.59 -6.84
C VAL A 34 10.89 -10.15 -7.15
N ARG A 35 10.06 -9.45 -7.91
CA ARG A 35 10.24 -8.04 -8.25
C ARG A 35 9.37 -7.14 -7.41
N GLU A 36 9.97 -6.09 -6.88
CA GLU A 36 9.25 -5.01 -6.21
C GLU A 36 8.91 -3.91 -7.24
N THR A 37 7.63 -3.72 -7.49
CA THR A 37 7.09 -2.70 -8.38
C THR A 37 6.50 -1.56 -7.57
N TYR A 38 6.96 -0.33 -7.80
CA TYR A 38 6.35 0.85 -7.21
C TYR A 38 4.92 1.04 -7.75
N VAL A 39 3.94 1.19 -6.86
CA VAL A 39 2.55 1.44 -7.23
C VAL A 39 2.24 2.92 -7.14
N ALA A 40 2.25 3.48 -5.92
CA ALA A 40 1.84 4.85 -5.67
C ALA A 40 2.23 5.31 -4.25
N PRO A 41 2.16 6.61 -3.93
CA PRO A 41 2.21 7.09 -2.55
C PRO A 41 1.02 6.55 -1.75
N LEU A 42 1.23 6.19 -0.49
CA LEU A 42 0.19 5.61 0.36
C LEU A 42 -1.04 6.53 0.49
N ILE A 43 -0.81 7.84 0.58
CA ILE A 43 -1.90 8.82 0.67
C ILE A 43 -2.82 8.81 -0.55
N ASP A 44 -2.27 8.54 -1.73
CA ASP A 44 -3.02 8.52 -2.99
C ASP A 44 -3.86 7.25 -3.08
N VAL A 45 -3.28 6.12 -2.66
CA VAL A 45 -3.99 4.83 -2.56
C VAL A 45 -5.18 4.94 -1.59
N ILE A 46 -4.98 5.54 -0.41
CA ILE A 46 -6.05 5.72 0.58
C ILE A 46 -7.16 6.61 0.01
N LYS A 47 -6.82 7.75 -0.59
CA LYS A 47 -7.81 8.64 -1.22
C LYS A 47 -8.61 7.94 -2.32
N SER A 48 -7.93 7.15 -3.15
CA SER A 48 -8.58 6.37 -4.21
C SER A 48 -9.52 5.33 -3.62
N TYR A 49 -9.12 4.64 -2.55
CA TYR A 49 -9.97 3.70 -1.83
C TYR A 49 -11.20 4.37 -1.20
N GLU A 50 -11.03 5.52 -0.54
CA GLU A 50 -12.15 6.28 0.03
C GLU A 50 -13.12 6.76 -1.05
N LYS A 51 -12.60 7.22 -2.18
CA LYS A 51 -13.41 7.63 -3.33
C LYS A 51 -14.20 6.45 -3.91
N LEU A 52 -13.55 5.30 -4.12
CA LEU A 52 -14.20 4.07 -4.58
C LEU A 52 -15.25 3.58 -3.58
N LYS A 53 -14.98 3.69 -2.28
CA LYS A 53 -15.94 3.35 -1.22
C LYS A 53 -17.17 4.25 -1.28
N MET A 54 -16.99 5.55 -1.53
CA MET A 54 -18.10 6.50 -1.72
C MET A 54 -18.87 6.23 -3.03
N GLU A 55 -18.18 5.98 -4.14
CA GLU A 55 -18.79 5.78 -5.46
C GLU A 55 -19.46 4.42 -5.62
N SER A 56 -18.97 3.37 -4.94
CA SER A 56 -19.54 2.02 -4.98
C SER A 56 -20.80 1.84 -4.14
N GLY A 57 -21.30 2.89 -3.47
CA GLY A 57 -22.55 2.86 -2.72
C GLY A 57 -22.55 1.99 -1.45
N VAL A 58 -21.39 1.51 -0.99
CA VAL A 58 -21.27 0.73 0.25
C VAL A 58 -21.27 1.68 1.46
N TRP A 59 -22.43 2.30 1.69
CA TRP A 59 -22.77 2.88 2.98
C TRP A 59 -23.25 1.76 3.90
N GLY A 60 -22.50 1.52 4.99
CA GLY A 60 -22.99 0.78 6.15
C GLY A 60 -22.52 -0.67 6.24
N TYR A 61 -21.46 -0.91 7.00
CA TYR A 61 -21.52 -1.59 8.29
C TYR A 61 -20.10 -1.65 8.87
N LEU A 62 -19.80 -0.73 9.79
CA LEU A 62 -18.85 -0.99 10.86
C LEU A 62 -19.70 -1.67 11.95
N PRO A 63 -19.55 -2.97 12.23
CA PRO A 63 -20.08 -3.51 13.47
C PRO A 63 -19.26 -2.91 14.62
N GLU A 64 -19.97 -2.34 15.60
CA GLU A 64 -19.47 -1.94 16.91
C GLU A 64 -18.90 -3.13 17.71
#